data_AF-A0A6N9V872-F1
#
_entry.id   AF-A0A6N9V872-F1
#
_cell.length_a   1.000
_cell.length_b   1.000
_cell.length_c   1.000
_cell.angle_alpha   90.00
_cell.angle_beta   90.00
_cell.angle_gamma   90.00
#
_symmetry.space_group_name_H-M   'P 1'
#
loop_
_entity.id
_entity.type
_entity.pdbx_description
1 polymer ?
#
loop_
_entity_poly.entity_id
_entity_poly.type
_entity_poly.pdbx_seq_one_letter_code
_entity_poly.pdbx_strand_id
1 'polypeptide(L)'
;MSHDNHDLNTAGIRPAFMVRVAGLPVESVRELRCPQSRRWADEVLDESAQLRLLAEKAGDQLHDLIGGSDDEPLRRALLKLRRDIFNNRLPATDSADRVLGRVHSLDPAAASTLADWLTGRRALDGRLGAGAGLLAAETGR
;
A
#
# COMPACT_ATOMS: atom_id res chain seq x y z
N MET A 1 32.74 -68.69 48.53
CA MET A 1 32.87 -67.36 49.14
C MET A 1 33.32 -66.44 48.03
N SER A 2 32.37 -65.71 47.44
CA SER A 2 32.07 -64.31 47.82
C SER A 2 33.07 -63.38 47.12
N HIS A 3 32.70 -62.42 46.26
CA HIS A 3 31.42 -61.74 46.06
C HIS A 3 31.25 -61.36 44.59
N ASP A 4 29.97 -61.22 44.23
CA ASP A 4 29.44 -60.43 43.14
C ASP A 4 30.20 -59.10 42.96
N ASN A 5 30.44 -58.75 41.70
CA ASN A 5 30.28 -57.35 41.31
C ASN A 5 29.58 -57.32 39.95
N HIS A 6 28.27 -57.56 40.00
CA HIS A 6 27.39 -57.24 38.90
C HIS A 6 27.29 -55.70 38.86
N ASP A 7 28.22 -55.08 38.12
CA ASP A 7 28.12 -53.67 37.75
C ASP A 7 26.84 -53.50 36.94
N LEU A 8 25.76 -53.16 37.64
CA LEU A 8 24.51 -52.67 37.06
C LEU A 8 24.85 -51.39 36.32
N ASN A 9 25.18 -51.55 35.04
CA ASN A 9 25.31 -50.48 34.08
C ASN A 9 23.93 -49.84 33.91
N THR A 10 23.57 -49.01 34.88
CA THR A 10 22.41 -48.15 34.84
C THR A 10 22.78 -47.03 33.88
N ALA A 11 22.72 -47.35 32.58
CA ALA A 11 22.88 -46.39 31.52
C ALA A 11 21.72 -45.40 31.63
N GLY A 12 21.90 -44.38 32.47
CA GLY A 12 20.97 -43.28 32.60
C GLY A 12 20.74 -42.68 31.22
N ILE A 13 19.48 -42.74 30.76
CA ILE A 13 19.08 -42.14 29.49
C ILE A 13 19.36 -40.64 29.62
N ARG A 14 20.42 -40.18 28.97
CA ARG A 14 20.72 -38.75 28.85
C ARG A 14 19.63 -38.12 27.98
N PRO A 15 19.14 -36.90 28.30
CA PRO A 15 18.14 -36.24 27.47
C PRO A 15 18.65 -36.13 26.04
N ALA A 16 17.94 -36.79 25.11
CA ALA A 16 18.26 -36.76 23.70
C ALA A 16 17.56 -35.56 23.05
N PHE A 17 18.33 -34.75 22.31
CA PHE A 17 17.79 -33.63 21.55
C PHE A 17 17.67 -34.04 20.08
N MET A 18 16.49 -33.84 19.51
CA MET A 18 16.24 -34.04 18.08
C MET A 18 16.17 -32.67 17.40
N VAL A 19 17.03 -32.47 16.40
CA VAL A 19 17.03 -31.28 15.55
C VAL A 19 16.67 -31.71 14.14
N ARG A 20 15.70 -31.02 13.53
CA ARG A 20 15.42 -31.14 12.10
C ARG A 20 16.04 -29.94 11.39
N VAL A 21 16.91 -30.23 10.43
CA VAL A 21 17.58 -29.23 9.60
C VAL A 21 16.97 -29.32 8.21
N ALA A 22 16.74 -28.16 7.58
CA ALA A 22 16.26 -28.10 6.20
C ALA A 22 17.29 -28.74 5.25
N GLY A 23 16.80 -29.35 4.16
CA GLY A 23 17.66 -30.00 3.16
C GLY A 23 18.48 -29.03 2.31
N LEU A 24 18.19 -27.73 2.37
CA LEU A 24 18.91 -26.67 1.66
C LEU A 24 19.23 -25.50 2.60
N PRO A 25 20.35 -24.81 2.39
CA PRO A 25 20.69 -23.60 3.12
C PRO A 25 19.74 -22.44 2.74
N VAL A 26 19.56 -21.47 3.64
CA VAL A 26 18.69 -20.31 3.40
C VAL A 26 19.18 -19.46 2.23
N GLU A 27 20.47 -19.52 1.93
CA GLU A 27 21.13 -18.88 0.79
C GLU A 27 20.49 -19.32 -0.54
N SER A 28 20.05 -20.58 -0.67
CA SER A 28 19.41 -21.10 -1.89
C SER A 28 18.12 -20.35 -2.27
N VAL A 29 17.43 -19.75 -1.30
CA VAL A 29 16.22 -18.93 -1.56
C VAL A 29 16.51 -17.43 -1.54
N ARG A 30 17.71 -16.99 -1.13
CA ARG A 30 18.08 -15.56 -1.16
C ARG A 30 18.24 -15.07 -2.59
N GLU A 31 18.80 -15.89 -3.47
CA GLU A 31 19.00 -15.56 -4.89
C GLU A 31 17.68 -15.39 -5.65
N LEU A 32 16.61 -16.05 -5.17
CA LEU A 32 15.26 -15.96 -5.75
C LEU A 32 14.50 -14.69 -5.34
N ARG A 33 15.07 -13.83 -4.50
CA ARG A 33 14.38 -12.65 -4.00
C ARG A 33 14.40 -11.52 -5.03
N CYS A 34 13.30 -10.79 -5.07
CA CYS A 34 13.13 -9.54 -5.83
C CYS A 34 12.92 -8.38 -4.83
N PRO A 35 13.96 -7.96 -4.08
CA PRO A 35 13.81 -7.00 -2.99
C PRO A 35 13.35 -5.61 -3.47
N GLN A 36 13.69 -5.19 -4.69
CA GLN A 36 13.25 -3.89 -5.22
C GLN A 36 11.77 -3.94 -5.60
N SER A 37 11.35 -4.99 -6.30
CA SER A 37 9.96 -5.24 -6.68
C SER A 37 9.07 -5.42 -5.45
N ARG A 38 9.56 -6.12 -4.42
CA ARG A 38 8.83 -6.24 -3.15
C ARG A 38 8.60 -4.88 -2.51
N ARG A 39 9.64 -4.03 -2.39
CA ARG A 39 9.51 -2.68 -1.82
C ARG A 39 8.55 -1.81 -2.62
N TRP A 40 8.67 -1.83 -3.95
CA TRP A 40 7.75 -1.14 -4.83
C TRP A 40 6.29 -1.59 -4.62
N ALA A 41 6.05 -2.90 -4.50
CA ALA A 41 4.72 -3.42 -4.26
C ALA A 41 4.17 -2.97 -2.90
N ASP A 42 5.00 -3.02 -1.84
CA ASP A 42 4.64 -2.53 -0.50
C ASP A 42 4.28 -1.02 -0.58
N GLU A 43 5.08 -0.19 -1.26
CA GLU A 43 4.82 1.25 -1.46
C GLU A 43 3.51 1.51 -2.22
N VAL A 44 3.23 0.77 -3.31
CA VAL A 44 1.99 0.88 -4.08
C VAL A 44 0.78 0.53 -3.22
N LEU A 45 0.87 -0.51 -2.39
CA LEU A 45 -0.21 -0.94 -1.51
C LEU A 45 -0.48 0.09 -0.41
N ASP A 46 0.57 0.58 0.26
CA ASP A 46 0.46 1.59 1.31
C ASP A 46 -0.16 2.88 0.78
N GLU A 47 0.31 3.37 -0.37
CA GLU A 47 -0.24 4.59 -0.96
C GLU A 47 -1.65 4.43 -1.50
N SER A 48 -1.99 3.26 -2.03
CA SER A 48 -3.37 2.96 -2.43
C SER A 48 -4.31 3.01 -1.22
N ALA A 49 -3.87 2.50 -0.07
CA ALA A 49 -4.63 2.59 1.17
C ALA A 49 -4.78 4.03 1.66
N GLN A 50 -3.69 4.83 1.64
CA GLN A 50 -3.75 6.25 2.03
C GLN A 50 -4.66 7.06 1.11
N LEU A 51 -4.58 6.85 -0.21
CA LEU A 51 -5.45 7.53 -1.18
C LEU A 51 -6.91 7.19 -1.00
N ARG A 52 -7.23 5.97 -0.56
CA ARG A 52 -8.60 5.60 -0.22
C ARG A 52 -9.14 6.41 0.95
N LEU A 53 -8.35 6.56 2.03
CA LEU A 53 -8.73 7.37 3.19
C LEU A 53 -8.91 8.85 2.81
N LEU A 54 -8.02 9.38 1.96
CA LEU A 54 -8.14 10.73 1.43
C LEU A 54 -9.37 10.90 0.52
N ALA A 55 -9.70 9.89 -0.30
CA ALA A 55 -10.87 9.90 -1.17
C ALA A 55 -12.17 9.93 -0.36
N GLU A 56 -12.25 9.15 0.73
CA GLU A 56 -13.38 9.14 1.65
C GLU A 56 -13.56 10.52 2.29
N LYS A 57 -12.50 11.08 2.88
CA LYS A 57 -12.52 12.43 3.48
C LYS A 57 -12.90 13.51 2.46
N ALA A 58 -12.31 13.50 1.28
CA ALA A 58 -12.64 14.44 0.21
C ALA A 58 -14.09 14.28 -0.27
N GLY A 59 -14.59 13.05 -0.33
CA GLY A 59 -15.97 12.73 -0.71
C GLY A 59 -17.00 13.33 0.24
N ASP A 60 -16.73 13.31 1.54
CA ASP A 60 -17.57 13.91 2.58
C ASP A 60 -17.53 15.44 2.50
N GLN A 61 -16.34 16.05 2.39
CA GLN A 61 -16.20 17.50 2.24
C GLN A 61 -16.89 18.02 0.96
N LEU A 62 -16.78 17.29 -0.14
CA LEU A 62 -17.48 17.62 -1.38
C LEU A 62 -19.01 17.49 -1.24
N HIS A 63 -19.50 16.57 -0.41
CA HIS A 63 -20.95 16.43 -0.18
C HIS A 63 -21.55 17.70 0.41
N ASP A 64 -20.90 18.27 1.42
CA ASP A 64 -21.35 19.50 2.08
C ASP A 64 -21.32 20.70 1.13
N LEU A 65 -20.23 20.84 0.36
CA LEU A 65 -20.08 21.91 -0.64
C LEU A 65 -21.12 21.82 -1.77
N ILE A 66 -21.45 20.60 -2.22
CA ILE A 66 -22.51 20.37 -3.19
C ILE A 66 -23.86 20.80 -2.60
N GLY A 67 -24.14 20.42 -1.35
CA GLY A 67 -25.38 20.75 -0.65
C GLY A 67 -25.61 22.24 -0.51
N GLY A 68 -24.54 23.01 -0.22
CA GLY A 68 -24.60 24.46 -0.04
C GLY A 68 -24.43 25.33 -1.30
N SER A 69 -24.24 24.74 -2.47
CA SER A 69 -24.03 25.49 -3.72
C SER A 69 -25.31 25.68 -4.53
N ASP A 70 -25.68 26.94 -4.74
CA ASP A 70 -26.75 27.37 -5.67
C ASP A 70 -26.23 27.63 -7.10
N ASP A 71 -24.91 27.63 -7.31
CA ASP A 71 -24.25 27.72 -8.62
C ASP A 71 -24.32 26.35 -9.33
N GLU A 72 -25.24 26.21 -10.28
CA GLU A 72 -25.49 24.95 -11.01
C GLU A 72 -24.27 24.47 -11.84
N PRO A 73 -23.56 25.31 -12.60
CA PRO A 73 -22.28 24.95 -13.19
C PRO A 73 -21.25 24.38 -12.19
N LEU A 74 -21.08 25.04 -11.03
CA LEU A 74 -20.15 24.57 -9.99
C LEU A 74 -20.61 23.24 -9.39
N ARG A 75 -21.89 23.12 -9.05
CA ARG A 75 -22.50 21.91 -8.50
C ARG A 75 -22.26 20.69 -9.40
N ARG A 76 -22.47 20.82 -10.71
CA ARG A 76 -22.19 19.75 -11.69
C ARG A 76 -20.72 19.38 -11.75
N ALA A 77 -19.81 20.36 -11.68
CA ALA A 77 -18.37 20.12 -11.68
C ALA A 77 -17.92 19.37 -10.41
N LEU A 78 -18.44 19.75 -9.25
CA LEU A 78 -18.18 19.08 -7.97
C LEU A 78 -18.71 17.64 -7.95
N LEU A 79 -19.91 17.40 -8.51
CA LEU A 79 -20.47 16.04 -8.64
C LEU A 79 -19.60 15.14 -9.53
N LYS A 80 -19.12 15.68 -10.66
CA LYS A 80 -18.20 14.95 -11.54
C LYS A 80 -16.90 14.62 -10.81
N LEU A 81 -16.29 15.60 -10.14
CA LEU A 81 -15.05 15.42 -9.39
C LEU A 81 -15.23 14.36 -8.28
N ARG A 82 -16.33 14.44 -7.51
CA ARG A 82 -16.67 13.45 -6.48
C ARG A 82 -16.77 12.04 -7.07
N ARG A 83 -17.40 11.90 -8.24
CA ARG A 83 -17.50 10.61 -8.94
C ARG A 83 -16.13 10.11 -9.40
N ASP A 84 -15.27 10.98 -9.91
CA ASP A 84 -13.92 10.60 -10.34
C ASP A 84 -13.09 10.13 -9.12
N ILE A 85 -13.11 10.87 -8.02
CA ILE A 85 -12.44 10.53 -6.75
C ILE A 85 -12.94 9.19 -6.20
N PHE A 86 -14.26 9.02 -6.10
CA PHE A 86 -14.86 7.78 -5.61
C PHE A 86 -14.48 6.57 -6.47
N ASN A 87 -14.41 6.73 -7.78
CA ASN A 87 -14.00 5.67 -8.70
C ASN A 87 -12.47 5.54 -8.85
N ASN A 88 -11.70 6.26 -8.03
CA ASN A 88 -10.23 6.33 -8.09
C ASN A 88 -9.67 6.70 -9.47
N ARG A 89 -10.40 7.54 -10.21
CA ARG A 89 -10.04 8.02 -11.55
C ARG A 89 -9.39 9.38 -11.44
N LEU A 90 -8.22 9.54 -12.06
CA LEU A 90 -7.57 10.85 -12.14
C LEU A 90 -8.36 11.75 -13.11
N PRO A 91 -8.95 12.87 -12.65
CA PRO A 91 -9.62 13.81 -13.53
C PRO A 91 -8.61 14.54 -14.43
N ALA A 92 -9.08 15.08 -15.56
CA ALA A 92 -8.27 15.92 -16.43
C ALA A 92 -7.75 17.15 -15.66
N THR A 93 -6.46 17.47 -15.81
CA THR A 93 -5.75 18.50 -15.02
C THR A 93 -6.42 19.86 -15.09
N ASP A 94 -6.79 20.31 -16.29
CA ASP A 94 -7.45 21.59 -16.53
C ASP A 94 -8.81 21.69 -15.81
N SER A 95 -9.59 20.61 -15.82
CA SER A 95 -10.86 20.53 -15.10
C SER A 95 -10.64 20.49 -13.59
N ALA A 96 -9.65 19.75 -13.12
CA ALA A 96 -9.35 19.60 -11.70
C ALA A 96 -8.89 20.93 -11.08
N ASP A 97 -7.95 21.62 -11.73
CA ASP A 97 -7.37 22.87 -11.22
C ASP A 97 -8.41 23.99 -11.16
N ARG A 98 -9.30 24.07 -12.16
CA ARG A 98 -10.42 25.02 -12.15
C ARG A 98 -11.35 24.79 -10.96
N VAL A 99 -11.74 23.55 -10.71
CA VAL A 99 -12.62 23.21 -9.58
C VAL A 99 -11.90 23.45 -8.25
N LEU A 100 -10.63 23.07 -8.15
CA LEU A 100 -9.81 23.28 -6.96
C LEU A 100 -9.73 24.76 -6.57
N GLY A 101 -9.51 25.67 -7.53
CA GLY A 101 -9.47 27.11 -7.25
C GLY A 101 -10.81 27.66 -6.73
N ARG A 102 -11.93 27.12 -7.22
CA ARG A 102 -13.27 27.48 -6.73
C ARG A 102 -13.51 26.92 -5.33
N VAL A 103 -13.18 25.66 -5.09
CA VAL A 103 -13.29 25.05 -3.76
C VAL A 103 -12.41 25.79 -2.75
N HIS A 104 -11.19 26.18 -3.12
CA HIS A 104 -10.29 26.93 -2.24
C HIS A 104 -10.90 28.25 -1.75
N SER A 105 -11.70 28.91 -2.60
CA SER A 105 -12.39 30.14 -2.22
C SER A 105 -13.57 29.92 -1.26
N LEU A 106 -14.12 28.71 -1.21
CA LEU A 106 -15.27 28.34 -0.37
C LEU A 106 -14.85 27.64 0.92
N ASP A 107 -13.93 26.69 0.81
CA ASP A 107 -13.38 25.89 1.89
C ASP A 107 -11.90 25.55 1.57
N PRO A 108 -10.95 26.28 2.17
CA PRO A 108 -9.52 26.01 2.01
C PRO A 108 -9.08 24.62 2.52
N ALA A 109 -9.76 24.06 3.52
CA ALA A 109 -9.42 22.76 4.10
C ALA A 109 -9.87 21.61 3.18
N ALA A 110 -11.04 21.73 2.57
CA ALA A 110 -11.49 20.82 1.50
C ALA A 110 -10.54 20.90 0.29
N ALA A 111 -10.14 22.12 -0.11
CA ALA A 111 -9.21 22.29 -1.21
C ALA A 111 -7.85 21.64 -0.94
N SER A 112 -7.30 21.76 0.27
CA SER A 112 -6.06 21.09 0.65
C SER A 112 -6.19 19.56 0.53
N THR A 113 -7.27 19.00 1.07
CA THR A 113 -7.51 17.54 1.02
C THR A 113 -7.64 17.04 -0.42
N LEU A 114 -8.33 17.79 -1.29
CA LEU A 114 -8.44 17.49 -2.71
C LEU A 114 -7.09 17.58 -3.44
N ALA A 115 -6.28 18.60 -3.13
CA ALA A 115 -4.96 18.77 -3.71
C ALA A 115 -4.02 17.62 -3.32
N ASP A 116 -4.07 17.18 -2.06
CA ASP A 116 -3.30 16.03 -1.55
C ASP A 116 -3.71 14.76 -2.28
N TRP A 117 -5.02 14.51 -2.44
CA TRP A 117 -5.52 13.37 -3.19
C TRP A 117 -5.07 13.38 -4.66
N LEU A 118 -5.21 14.52 -5.36
CA LEU A 118 -4.78 14.66 -6.76
C LEU A 118 -3.28 14.43 -6.94
N THR A 119 -2.47 14.98 -6.03
CA THR A 119 -1.02 14.82 -6.03
C THR A 119 -0.63 13.36 -5.79
N GLY A 120 -1.19 12.75 -4.75
CA GLY A 120 -0.94 11.34 -4.44
C GLY A 120 -1.41 10.43 -5.58
N ARG A 121 -2.56 10.69 -6.20
CA ARG A 121 -3.06 9.86 -7.30
C ARG A 121 -2.14 9.92 -8.52
N ARG A 122 -1.60 11.10 -8.87
CA ARG A 122 -0.59 11.23 -9.94
C ARG A 122 0.69 10.47 -9.60
N ALA A 123 1.15 10.56 -8.36
CA ALA A 123 2.34 9.84 -7.91
C ALA A 123 2.15 8.31 -7.98
N LEU A 124 1.00 7.81 -7.53
CA LEU A 124 0.64 6.39 -7.65
C LEU A 124 0.60 5.92 -9.11
N ASP A 125 0.11 6.75 -10.03
CA ASP A 125 0.10 6.42 -11.47
C ASP A 125 1.52 6.24 -12.01
N GLY A 126 2.42 7.15 -11.66
CA GLY A 126 3.84 7.06 -11.99
C GLY A 126 4.49 5.80 -11.43
N ARG A 127 4.21 5.45 -10.17
CA ARG A 127 4.72 4.22 -9.54
C ARG A 127 4.20 2.96 -10.21
N LEU A 128 2.91 2.90 -10.53
CA LEU A 128 2.33 1.77 -11.26
C LEU A 128 2.99 1.61 -12.63
N GLY A 129 3.25 2.71 -13.35
CA GLY A 129 3.94 2.71 -14.63
C GLY A 129 5.39 2.19 -14.56
N ALA A 130 6.10 2.40 -13.44
CA ALA A 130 7.47 1.91 -13.25
C ALA A 130 7.55 0.40 -12.94
N GLY A 131 6.47 -0.21 -12.48
CA GLY A 131 6.47 -1.57 -11.92
C GLY A 131 6.93 -2.66 -12.88
N ALA A 132 6.49 -2.61 -14.14
CA ALA A 132 6.87 -3.61 -15.14
C ALA A 132 8.39 -3.63 -15.38
N GLY A 133 9.05 -2.47 -15.38
CA GLY A 133 10.50 -2.37 -15.54
C GLY A 133 11.27 -2.92 -14.34
N LEU A 134 10.79 -2.67 -13.11
CA LEU A 134 11.39 -3.20 -11.88
C LEU A 134 11.31 -4.73 -11.82
N LEU A 135 10.13 -5.28 -12.15
CA LEU A 135 9.92 -6.73 -12.19
C LEU A 135 10.85 -7.37 -13.23
N ALA A 136 10.86 -6.85 -14.46
CA ALA A 136 11.71 -7.38 -15.53
C ALA A 136 13.20 -7.35 -15.18
N ALA A 137 13.67 -6.31 -14.48
CA ALA A 137 15.07 -6.19 -14.06
C ALA A 137 15.48 -7.26 -13.03
N GLU A 138 14.57 -7.69 -12.15
CA GLU A 138 14.87 -8.67 -11.11
C GLU A 138 14.59 -10.12 -11.52
N THR A 139 13.60 -10.35 -12.41
CA THR A 139 13.16 -11.69 -12.86
C THR A 139 13.65 -12.11 -14.23
N GLY A 140 14.15 -11.18 -15.07
CA GLY A 140 14.70 -11.47 -16.39
C GLY A 140 16.13 -12.04 -16.37
N ARG A 141 16.59 -12.52 -15.21
CA ARG A 141 17.90 -13.17 -15.02
C ARG A 141 17.80 -14.68 -15.20
#